data_AF-A0AAW5QC96-F1
#
_entry.id   AF-A0AAW5QC96-F1
#
_cell.length_a   1.000
_cell.length_b   1.000
_cell.length_c   1.000
_cell.angle_alpha   90.00
_cell.angle_beta   90.00
_cell.angle_gamma   90.00
#
_symmetry.space_group_name_H-M   'P 1'
#
loop_
_entity.id
_entity.type
_entity.pdbx_description
1 polymer ?
#
loop_
_entity_poly.entity_id
_entity_poly.type
_entity_poly.pdbx_seq_one_letter_code
_entity_poly.pdbx_strand_id
1 'polypeptide(L)'
;MRIDIWSDVICPFCWIGKRHLEAALDSFRVEHPDTEVEVAWRAYELDPSAPRVTGDEPGETSVEMLVGISVSSSGVGDPGGGVA
;
A
#
# COMPACT_ATOMS: atom_id res chain seq x y z
N MET A 1 -9.79 -20.25 6.85
CA MET A 1 -10.48 -19.01 7.27
C MET A 1 -9.99 -17.86 6.41
N ARG A 2 -10.84 -16.87 6.07
CA ARG A 2 -10.44 -15.69 5.28
C ARG A 2 -10.64 -14.40 6.07
N ILE A 3 -9.68 -13.49 5.95
CA ILE A 3 -9.70 -12.15 6.55
C ILE A 3 -9.49 -11.11 5.44
N ASP A 4 -10.51 -10.30 5.15
CA ASP A 4 -10.37 -9.14 4.25
C ASP A 4 -10.08 -7.89 5.08
N ILE A 5 -9.04 -7.15 4.71
CA ILE A 5 -8.55 -5.97 5.43
C ILE A 5 -8.56 -4.77 4.51
N TRP A 6 -9.28 -3.73 4.90
CA TRP A 6 -9.25 -2.43 4.24
C TRP A 6 -8.22 -1.54 4.91
N SER A 7 -7.28 -1.02 4.13
CA SER A 7 -6.18 -0.20 4.64
C SER A 7 -5.91 0.99 3.72
N ASP A 8 -5.62 2.11 4.36
CA ASP A 8 -5.05 3.30 3.72
C ASP A 8 -3.56 3.40 4.09
N VAL A 9 -2.73 3.95 3.20
CA VAL A 9 -1.29 4.18 3.38
C VAL A 9 -0.99 5.35 4.31
N ILE A 10 -1.87 6.36 4.42
CA ILE A 10 -1.68 7.51 5.33
C ILE A 10 -2.15 7.20 6.76
N CYS A 11 -2.97 6.17 6.96
CA CYS A 11 -3.57 5.83 8.24
C CYS A 11 -2.52 5.28 9.24
N PRO A 12 -2.17 6.00 10.32
CA PRO A 12 -1.15 5.55 11.28
C PRO A 12 -1.59 4.31 12.06
N PHE A 13 -2.89 4.21 12.37
CA PHE A 13 -3.45 3.06 13.06
C PHE A 13 -3.47 1.79 12.20
N CYS A 14 -3.55 1.94 10.88
CA CYS A 14 -3.53 0.81 9.96
C CYS A 14 -2.15 0.14 9.97
N TRP A 15 -1.08 0.92 10.14
CA TRP A 15 0.27 0.37 10.35
C TRP A 15 0.40 -0.37 11.69
N ILE A 16 -0.10 0.21 12.79
CA ILE A 16 -0.10 -0.44 14.11
C ILE A 16 -0.91 -1.74 14.06
N GLY A 17 -2.10 -1.68 13.47
CA GLY A 17 -3.00 -2.82 13.31
C GLY A 17 -2.37 -3.95 12.50
N LYS A 18 -1.67 -3.63 11.40
CA LYS A 18 -0.92 -4.61 10.62
C LYS A 18 0.10 -5.35 11.49
N ARG A 19 0.89 -4.64 12.29
CA ARG A 19 1.91 -5.27 13.16
C ARG A 19 1.29 -6.16 14.24
N HIS A 20 0.19 -5.72 14.84
CA HIS A 20 -0.53 -6.55 15.80
C HIS A 20 -1.15 -7.79 15.15
N LEU A 21 -1.70 -7.66 13.95
CA LEU A 21 -2.24 -8.79 13.20
C LEU A 21 -1.16 -9.80 12.84
N GLU A 22 -0.01 -9.34 12.35
CA GLU A 22 1.12 -10.21 12.03
C GLU A 22 1.56 -11.01 13.26
N ALA A 23 1.74 -10.36 14.41
CA ALA A 23 2.08 -11.03 15.65
C ALA A 23 1.01 -12.05 16.11
N ALA A 24 -0.27 -11.70 15.99
CA ALA A 24 -1.37 -12.60 16.33
C ALA A 24 -1.43 -13.82 15.40
N LEU A 25 -1.18 -13.64 14.10
CA LEU A 25 -1.15 -14.74 13.13
C LEU A 25 0.02 -15.69 13.38
N ASP A 26 1.18 -15.17 13.79
CA ASP A 26 2.33 -16.00 14.15
C ASP A 26 2.02 -16.87 15.37
N SER A 27 1.43 -16.31 16.43
CA SER A 27 0.98 -17.09 17.59
C SER A 27 -0.11 -18.10 17.21
N PHE A 28 -1.09 -17.68 16.41
CA PHE A 28 -2.21 -18.53 16.00
C PHE A 28 -1.75 -19.77 15.21
N ARG A 29 -0.75 -19.62 14.32
CA ARG A 29 -0.20 -20.75 13.54
C ARG A 29 0.46 -21.81 14.42
N VAL A 30 1.06 -21.41 15.54
CA VAL A 30 1.66 -22.35 16.50
C VAL A 30 0.58 -23.15 17.24
N GLU A 31 -0.50 -22.48 17.65
CA GLU A 31 -1.60 -23.10 18.38
C GLU A 31 -2.53 -23.93 17.48
N HIS A 32 -2.65 -23.55 16.21
CA HIS A 32 -3.59 -24.13 15.25
C HIS A 32 -2.91 -24.46 13.90
N PRO A 33 -1.96 -25.41 13.87
CA PRO A 33 -1.16 -25.70 12.68
C PRO A 33 -1.98 -26.20 11.48
N ASP A 34 -3.12 -26.86 11.72
CA ASP A 34 -3.99 -27.39 10.67
C ASP A 34 -4.97 -26.34 10.11
N THR A 35 -5.00 -25.13 10.69
CA THR A 35 -5.92 -24.07 10.27
C THR A 35 -5.23 -23.10 9.33
N GLU A 36 -5.63 -23.15 8.06
CA GLU A 36 -5.15 -22.19 7.06
C GLU A 36 -5.91 -20.85 7.17
N VAL A 37 -5.15 -19.74 7.19
CA VAL A 37 -5.68 -18.37 7.21
C VAL A 37 -5.23 -17.64 5.95
N GLU A 38 -6.20 -17.23 5.13
CA GLU A 38 -5.99 -16.39 3.97
C GLU A 38 -6.24 -14.93 4.34
N VAL A 39 -5.28 -14.04 4.06
CA VAL A 39 -5.41 -12.60 4.30
C VAL A 39 -5.42 -11.87 2.96
N ALA A 40 -6.44 -11.06 2.74
CA ALA A 40 -6.58 -10.26 1.53
C ALA A 40 -6.67 -8.77 1.85
N TRP A 41 -5.82 -7.99 1.19
CA TRP A 41 -5.73 -6.54 1.37
C TRP A 41 -6.57 -5.81 0.32
N ARG A 42 -7.32 -4.82 0.77
CA ARG A 42 -8.15 -3.92 -0.03
C ARG A 42 -7.73 -2.49 0.25
N ALA A 43 -7.59 -1.70 -0.81
CA ALA A 43 -7.33 -0.28 -0.66
C ALA A 43 -8.56 0.41 -0.05
N TYR A 44 -8.31 1.39 0.81
CA TYR A 44 -9.32 2.29 1.37
C TYR A 44 -8.79 3.71 1.33
N GLU A 45 -9.67 4.66 1.09
CA GLU A 45 -9.38 6.10 1.10
C GLU A 45 -10.00 6.72 2.35
N LEU A 46 -9.17 7.20 3.27
CA LEU A 46 -9.59 7.71 4.57
C LEU A 46 -10.28 9.07 4.46
N ASP A 47 -9.77 9.95 3.58
CA ASP A 47 -10.35 11.25 3.28
C ASP A 47 -10.55 11.43 1.77
N PRO A 48 -11.77 11.17 1.27
CA PRO A 48 -12.11 11.37 -0.14
C PRO A 48 -12.12 12.83 -0.61
N SER A 49 -12.10 13.77 0.33
CA SER A 49 -12.06 15.21 0.03
C SER A 49 -10.63 15.74 -0.03
N ALA A 50 -9.63 14.90 0.24
CA ALA A 50 -8.23 15.29 0.20
C ALA A 50 -7.84 15.78 -1.21
N PRO A 51 -7.00 16.83 -1.30
CA PRO A 51 -6.50 17.31 -2.58
C PRO A 51 -5.76 16.19 -3.32
N ARG A 52 -6.11 15.96 -4.59
CA ARG A 52 -5.40 15.01 -5.45
C ARG A 52 -4.12 15.67 -5.92
N VAL A 53 -2.98 15.18 -5.43
CA VAL A 53 -1.68 15.61 -5.94
C VAL A 53 -1.44 14.86 -7.26
N THR A 54 -1.61 15.57 -8.38
CA THR A 54 -1.11 15.11 -9.69
C THR A 54 0.34 15.59 -9.80
N GLY A 55 1.28 14.67 -9.96
CA GLY A 55 2.73 14.90 -9.85
C GLY A 55 3.38 15.78 -10.93
N ASP A 56 2.91 17.01 -11.09
CA ASP A 56 3.64 18.06 -11.84
C ASP A 56 4.53 18.91 -10.91
N GLU A 57 4.33 18.82 -9.59
CA GLU A 57 5.14 19.54 -8.60
C GLU A 57 6.11 18.58 -7.92
N PRO A 58 7.44 18.85 -7.92
CA PRO A 58 8.45 18.01 -7.29
C PRO A 58 8.35 18.09 -5.76
N GLY A 59 7.38 17.36 -5.21
CA GLY A 59 7.18 17.05 -3.81
C GLY A 59 7.07 15.54 -3.58
N GLU A 60 7.71 14.76 -4.45
CA GLU A 60 7.75 13.29 -4.39
C GLU A 60 8.78 12.86 -3.35
N THR A 61 8.38 12.75 -2.09
CA THR A 61 9.21 12.08 -1.06
C THR A 61 8.43 11.19 -0.11
N SER A 62 7.11 11.37 0.01
CA SER A 62 6.30 10.62 0.99
C SER A 62 5.84 9.25 0.48
N VAL A 63 5.55 9.10 -0.82
CA VAL A 63 5.01 7.84 -1.37
C VAL A 63 6.11 6.82 -1.68
N GLU A 64 7.27 7.28 -2.18
CA GLU A 64 8.44 6.42 -2.40
C GLU A 64 9.00 5.83 -1.10
N MET A 65 8.96 6.59 0.00
CA MET A 65 9.41 6.10 1.30
C MET A 65 8.45 5.05 1.89
N LEU A 66 7.16 5.09 1.53
CA LEU A 66 6.13 4.17 2.00
C LEU A 66 6.06 2.87 1.18
N VAL A 67 6.34 2.94 -0.12
CA VAL A 67 6.34 1.80 -1.03
C VAL A 67 7.78 1.52 -1.42
N GLY A 68 8.49 0.71 -0.63
CA GLY A 68 9.86 0.24 -0.91
C GLY A 68 9.99 -0.66 -2.17
N ILE A 69 9.31 -0.30 -3.25
CA ILE A 69 9.44 -0.82 -4.60
C ILE A 69 10.42 0.09 -5.33
N SER A 70 11.54 -0.47 -5.74
CA SER A 70 12.29 0.08 -6.87
C SER A 70 11.36 0.07 -8.07
N VAL A 71 10.73 1.20 -8.40
CA VAL A 71 10.24 1.41 -9.76
C VAL A 71 11.50 1.52 -10.61
N SER A 72 11.95 0.36 -11.09
CA SER A 72 12.85 0.29 -12.23
C SER A 72 12.09 0.93 -13.38
N SER A 73 12.46 2.18 -13.69
CA SER A 73 11.97 2.96 -14.81
C SER A 73 12.30 2.25 -16.12
N SER A 74 11.51 1.24 -16.46
CA SER A 74 11.51 0.65 -17.79
C SER A 74 10.67 1.56 -18.68
N GLY A 75 11.36 2.59 -19.19
CA GLY A 75 11.09 3.34 -20.41
C GLY A 75 9.62 3.56 -20.79
N VAL A 76 9.09 4.72 -20.41
CA VAL A 76 8.17 5.46 -21.28
C VAL A 76 9.00 6.56 -21.93
N GLY A 77 9.13 6.48 -23.25
CA GLY A 77 10.04 7.29 -24.06
C GLY A 77 9.77 8.80 -24.00
N ASP A 78 10.89 9.52 -24.06
CA ASP A 78 11.04 10.98 -24.16
C ASP A 78 10.52 11.53 -25.52
N PRO A 79 10.21 12.84 -25.64
CA PRO A 79 9.21 13.42 -26.53
C PRO A 79 9.78 13.97 -27.85
N GLY A 80 8.94 14.08 -28.86
CA GLY A 80 9.26 14.87 -30.05
C GLY A 80 8.27 14.72 -31.19
N GLY A 81 7.47 15.76 -31.46
CA GLY A 81 6.63 15.88 -32.66
C GLY A 81 5.58 16.97 -32.53
N GLY A 82 5.92 18.19 -32.99
CA GLY A 82 5.12 19.40 -32.82
C GLY A 82 3.76 19.40 -33.52
N VAL A 83 2.87 20.22 -32.97
CA VAL A 83 1.63 20.66 -33.62
C VAL A 83 1.94 21.89 -34.49
N ALA A 84 2.21 21.65 -35.78
CA ALA A 84 1.99 22.50 -36.97
C ALA A 84 2.88 22.01 -38.13
#